data_AF-X1UIF7-F1
#
_entry.id   AF-X1UIF7-F1
#
_cell.length_a   1.000
_cell.length_b   1.000
_cell.length_c   1.000
_cell.angle_alpha   90.00
_cell.angle_beta   90.00
_cell.angle_gamma   90.00
#
_symmetry.space_group_name_H-M   'P 1'
#
loop_
_entity.id
_entity.type
_entity.pdbx_description
1 polymer ?
#
loop_
_entity_poly.entity_id
_entity_poly.type
_entity_poly.pdbx_seq_one_letter_code
_entity_poly.pdbx_strand_id
1 'polypeptide(L)' 'MWIYGLDPEDISDHLSKYNLSLIEDIGAEEMNERYMKLVDLGLSIFEIERMALAEIKK' A
#
# COMPACT_ATOMS: atom_id res chain seq x y z
N MET A 1 -5.06 7.23 9.93
CA MET A 1 -3.69 7.46 10.46
C MET A 1 -2.87 7.96 9.28
N TRP A 2 -2.21 9.11 9.41
CA TRP A 2 -1.45 9.70 8.30
C TRP A 2 -0.11 8.96 8.16
N ILE A 3 0.20 8.48 6.96
CA ILE A 3 1.46 7.76 6.68
C ILE A 3 2.36 8.74 5.93
N TYR A 4 3.42 9.21 6.58
CA TYR A 4 4.34 10.22 6.01
C TYR A 4 3.64 11.49 5.48
N GLY A 5 2.56 11.91 6.13
CA GLY A 5 1.80 13.10 5.72
C GLY A 5 0.84 12.87 4.54
N LEU A 6 0.60 11.61 4.17
CA LEU A 6 -0.43 11.21 3.22
C LEU A 6 -1.58 10.51 3.96
N ASP A 7 -2.81 10.99 3.75
CA ASP A 7 -4.01 10.26 4.16
C ASP A 7 -4.19 9.08 3.20
N PRO A 8 -4.38 7.83 3.69
CA PRO A 8 -4.73 6.70 2.83
C PRO A 8 -5.93 6.97 1.92
N GLU A 9 -6.90 7.79 2.34
CA GLU A 9 -8.04 8.16 1.48
C GLU A 9 -7.62 8.99 0.25
N ASP A 10 -6.48 9.70 0.33
CA ASP A 10 -5.93 10.54 -0.74
C ASP A 10 -4.99 9.76 -1.68
N ILE A 11 -4.76 8.46 -1.48
CA ILE A 11 -3.77 7.69 -2.24
C ILE A 11 -4.04 7.70 -3.76
N SER A 12 -5.31 7.63 -4.15
CA SER A 12 -5.71 7.68 -5.56
C SER A 12 -5.37 9.03 -6.22
N ASP A 13 -5.61 10.13 -5.51
CA ASP A 13 -5.30 11.48 -5.97
C ASP A 13 -3.78 11.72 -5.98
N HIS A 14 -3.06 11.17 -5.00
CA HIS A 14 -1.60 11.20 -4.97
C HIS A 14 -1.00 10.50 -6.20
N LEU A 15 -1.43 9.27 -6.48
CA LEU A 15 -0.95 8.48 -7.63
C LEU A 15 -1.31 9.12 -8.97
N SER A 16 -2.48 9.76 -9.06
CA SER A 16 -2.95 10.42 -10.28
C SER A 16 -2.00 11.52 -10.78
N LYS A 17 -1.25 12.18 -9.90
CA LYS A 17 -0.24 13.19 -10.25
C LYS A 17 0.91 12.63 -11.08
N TYR A 18 1.11 11.30 -11.05
CA TYR A 18 2.20 10.59 -11.71
C TYR A 18 1.71 9.70 -12.87
N ASN A 19 0.51 9.96 -13.40
CA ASN A 19 -0.14 9.13 -14.42
C ASN A 19 -0.37 7.67 -13.98
N LEU A 20 -0.56 7.45 -12.68
CA LEU A 20 -0.89 6.14 -12.12
C LEU A 20 -2.35 6.08 -11.67
N SER A 21 -3.01 4.95 -11.90
CA SER A 21 -4.33 4.61 -11.39
C SER A 21 -4.18 3.57 -10.28
N LEU A 22 -4.79 3.82 -9.13
CA LEU A 22 -4.84 2.86 -8.04
C LEU A 22 -5.64 1.62 -8.47
N ILE A 23 -5.08 0.43 -8.23
CA ILE A 23 -5.76 -0.86 -8.36
C ILE A 23 -6.20 -1.34 -6.97
N GLU A 24 -5.31 -1.26 -5.99
CA GLU A 24 -5.53 -1.79 -4.65
C GLU A 24 -4.69 -1.02 -3.63
N ASP A 25 -5.22 -0.81 -2.42
CA ASP A 25 -4.48 -0.30 -1.26
C ASP A 25 -4.79 -1.17 -0.05
N ILE A 26 -3.80 -1.90 0.45
CA ILE A 26 -3.95 -2.85 1.56
C ILE A 26 -3.17 -2.42 2.80
N GLY A 27 -3.69 -2.79 3.97
CA GLY A 27 -3.04 -2.60 5.26
C GLY A 27 -2.05 -3.71 5.62
N ALA A 28 -1.33 -3.48 6.73
CA ALA A 28 -0.31 -4.38 7.27
C ALA A 28 -0.79 -5.83 7.50
N GLU A 29 -2.02 -6.01 8.02
CA GLU A 29 -2.59 -7.34 8.27
C GLU A 29 -2.72 -8.14 6.97
N GLU A 30 -3.36 -7.55 5.96
CA GLU A 30 -3.59 -8.21 4.68
C GLU A 30 -2.28 -8.42 3.92
N MET A 31 -1.34 -7.49 4.02
CA MET A 31 0.02 -7.61 3.47
C MET A 31 0.79 -8.78 4.11
N ASN A 32 0.67 -8.95 5.43
CA ASN A 32 1.27 -10.07 6.16
C ASN A 32 0.76 -11.42 5.65
N GLU A 33 -0.55 -11.59 5.61
CA GLU A 33 -1.20 -12.85 5.25
C GLU A 33 -0.95 -13.24 3.79
N ARG A 34 -1.05 -12.27 2.87
CA ARG A 34 -0.93 -12.54 1.43
C ARG A 34 0.51 -12.65 0.95
N TYR A 35 1.46 -12.00 1.61
CA TYR A 35 2.82 -11.88 1.08
C TYR A 35 3.88 -12.33 2.08
N MET A 36 3.93 -11.74 3.28
CA MET A 36 5.10 -11.93 4.15
C MET A 36 5.19 -13.33 4.76
N LYS A 37 4.08 -13.90 5.22
CA LYS A 37 4.06 -15.27 5.76
C LYS A 37 4.45 -16.32 4.72
N LEU A 38 4.08 -16.10 3.45
CA LEU A 38 4.37 -17.05 2.37
C LEU A 38 5.87 -17.19 2.10
N VAL A 39 6.64 -16.15 2.36
CA VAL A 39 8.07 -16.09 2.03
C VAL A 39 8.99 -16.15 3.24
N ASP A 40 8.43 -16.37 4.44
CA ASP A 40 9.15 -16.41 5.73
C ASP A 40 10.22 -15.32 5.85
N LEU A 41 9.84 -14.09 5.51
CA LEU A 41 10.77 -12.97 5.39
C LEU A 41 11.47 -12.60 6.71
N GLY A 42 10.97 -13.10 7.85
CA GLY A 42 11.50 -12.80 9.19
C GLY A 42 11.42 -11.31 9.57
N LEU A 43 10.67 -10.51 8.81
CA LEU A 43 10.52 -9.08 9.03
C LEU A 43 9.42 -8.82 10.06
N SER A 44 9.70 -7.89 10.98
CA SER A 44 8.67 -7.38 11.88
C SER A 44 7.73 -6.46 11.11
N ILE A 45 6.43 -6.69 11.28
CA ILE A 45 5.38 -5.90 10.63
C ILE A 45 4.94 -4.81 11.57
N PHE A 46 4.87 -3.59 11.06
CA PHE A 46 4.34 -2.46 11.80
C PHE A 46 2.89 -2.24 11.38
N GLU A 47 2.00 -2.00 12.35
CA GLU A 47 0.56 -1.75 12.07
C GLU A 47 0.31 -0.55 11.12
N ILE A 48 1.30 0.33 11.01
CA ILE A 48 1.26 1.51 10.15
C ILE A 48 1.61 1.22 8.69
N GLU A 49 2.07 0.02 8.37
CA GLU A 49 2.44 -0.35 7.00
C GLU A 49 1.22 -0.47 6.10
N ARG A 50 1.37 0.03 4.87
CA ARG A 50 0.39 -0.08 3.79
C ARG A 50 1.11 -0.27 2.47
N MET A 51 0.44 -0.93 1.53
CA MET A 51 0.97 -1.15 0.19
C MET A 51 -0.10 -0.82 -0.85
N ALA A 52 0.24 0.05 -1.81
CA ALA A 52 -0.61 0.39 -2.93
C ALA A 52 -0.10 -0.28 -4.22
N LEU A 53 -0.98 -1.01 -4.91
CA LEU A 53 -0.78 -1.51 -6.26
C LEU A 53 -1.43 -0.53 -7.24
N ALA A 54 -0.69 -0.15 -8.29
CA ALA A 54 -1.15 0.81 -9.28
C ALA A 54 -0.67 0.46 -10.70
N GLU A 55 -1.35 0.98 -11.71
CA GLU A 55 -0.98 0.87 -13.12
C GLU A 55 -0.86 2.23 -13.80
N ILE A 56 -0.19 2.27 -14.95
CA ILE A 56 -0.12 3.49 -15.78
C ILE A 56 -1.50 3.73 -16.40
N LYS A 57 -2.03 4.95 -16.27
CA LYS A 57 -3.27 5.36 -16.93
C LYS A 57 -3.09 5.25 -18.44
N LYS A 58 -4.04 4.57 -19.09
CA LYS A 58 -4.13 4.47 -20.56
C LYS A 58 -4.59 5.77 -21.19
#